data_AF-A0AAC9P9I0-F1
#
_entry.id   AF-A0AAC9P9I0-F1
#
_cell.length_a   1.000
_cell.length_b   1.000
_cell.length_c   1.000
_cell.angle_alpha   90.00
_cell.angle_beta   90.00
_cell.angle_gamma   90.00
#
_symmetry.space_group_name_H-M   'P 1'
#
loop_
_entity.id
_entity.type
_entity.pdbx_description
1 polymer ?
#
loop_
_entity_poly.entity_id
_entity_poly.type
_entity_poly.pdbx_seq_one_letter_code
_entity_poly.pdbx_strand_id
1 'polypeptide(L)'
;MFIPVIQRKIDSRSSGAGPTITAMNKRPSPPVPAADHADHGQSIWHGIRMRDVLAAPSPDDDPRAIRIPVSWSDDAAAALAALCTEMATPPRPKRGRAARPTPFGHRIDAVLAADRWITPLDEAACRAGLHETLGASLHTMLRDRRGTAGVSLWTGQEDALTPPSFLINLPAFYTRTDGLDVAALGQAVSDAVLALTLAVPSARRLAVSPTGLAALLDKAGLAYASQEARDTARCLVAFIRACADHASAITARSLGGGEAASSVVSRNLPLSCPLQGLAEAARQACESAPLGGLRHRATTAILPPQIVESLLGVRISGIAPGFSPLTSEGALSESAQDWLLARGLRAEDAIAALIRGESVFPSADTAARIAMHDAVAPFIHMMEARPAAEPDKDASTTPVLSVQAEDLPARRRGYTQRATVGGHTVFLRTGEYADGRLGEISISLPKDSPTARGLTECLAQAISIGLQHGVRLDRFVEALALTDFGPAGTVEGDPSVDRATSIPDYVVRHLAASYTHQAVTPAPVVEGRVVEGRNEDEDTIAPLLPLDLPHDMSKISARSRRRGLRLVNG
;
A
#
# COMPACT_ATOMS: atom_id res chain seq x y z
N MET A 1 25.48 -34.45 18.09
CA MET A 1 25.67 -35.91 17.95
C MET A 1 25.56 -36.25 16.46
N PHE A 2 26.45 -37.09 15.96
CA PHE A 2 26.89 -37.32 14.58
C PHE A 2 25.86 -37.36 13.42
N ILE A 3 26.28 -36.76 12.29
CA ILE A 3 25.75 -36.91 10.92
C ILE A 3 26.52 -38.06 10.23
N PRO A 4 25.88 -38.98 9.46
CA PRO A 4 26.61 -39.83 8.53
C PRO A 4 26.43 -39.38 7.07
N VAL A 5 27.57 -39.06 6.45
CA VAL A 5 27.77 -38.88 5.00
C VAL A 5 27.91 -40.27 4.36
N ILE A 6 27.15 -40.54 3.28
CA ILE A 6 27.29 -41.74 2.45
C ILE A 6 28.00 -41.36 1.15
N GLN A 7 29.27 -41.74 1.03
CA GLN A 7 29.98 -41.81 -0.24
C GLN A 7 30.01 -43.27 -0.71
N ARG A 8 29.47 -43.53 -1.91
CA ARG A 8 29.62 -44.82 -2.62
C ARG A 8 30.84 -44.78 -3.53
N LYS A 9 31.68 -45.80 -3.35
CA LYS A 9 32.88 -46.12 -4.12
C LYS A 9 32.47 -47.06 -5.27
N ILE A 10 32.92 -46.80 -6.49
CA ILE A 10 32.84 -47.74 -7.62
C ILE A 10 34.26 -47.94 -8.15
N ASP A 11 34.76 -49.17 -8.02
CA ASP A 11 35.96 -49.68 -8.67
C ASP A 11 35.56 -50.41 -9.97
N SER A 12 36.29 -50.19 -11.07
CA SER A 12 36.76 -51.25 -11.97
C SER A 12 37.72 -50.72 -13.06
N ARG A 13 38.94 -51.28 -13.04
CA ARG A 13 39.91 -51.43 -14.15
C ARG A 13 39.50 -52.68 -14.97
N SER A 14 39.86 -53.00 -16.22
CA SER A 14 40.80 -52.54 -17.26
C SER A 14 40.67 -53.46 -18.50
N SER A 15 41.35 -53.11 -19.61
CA SER A 15 41.79 -53.93 -20.78
C SER A 15 40.81 -54.00 -21.97
N GLY A 16 41.16 -53.74 -23.24
CA GLY A 16 42.44 -53.48 -23.92
C GLY A 16 42.43 -54.12 -25.32
N ALA A 17 42.77 -53.37 -26.38
CA ALA A 17 43.37 -53.78 -27.68
C ALA A 17 42.85 -52.96 -28.91
N GLY A 18 43.76 -52.26 -29.61
CA GLY A 18 43.63 -51.92 -31.05
C GLY A 18 44.36 -52.97 -31.91
N PRO A 19 44.69 -52.76 -33.20
CA PRO A 19 44.67 -51.50 -33.99
C PRO A 19 44.21 -51.64 -35.48
N THR A 20 44.27 -50.53 -36.23
CA THR A 20 44.76 -50.38 -37.63
C THR A 20 43.85 -49.56 -38.55
N ILE A 21 44.48 -48.56 -39.18
CA ILE A 21 43.95 -47.55 -40.10
C ILE A 21 43.94 -48.10 -41.53
N THR A 22 42.88 -47.85 -42.32
CA THR A 22 42.97 -47.65 -43.78
C THR A 22 41.81 -46.76 -44.25
N ALA A 23 42.14 -45.67 -44.94
CA ALA A 23 41.22 -44.73 -45.55
C ALA A 23 40.80 -45.19 -46.96
N MET A 24 39.56 -44.88 -47.39
CA MET A 24 39.25 -44.24 -48.69
C MET A 24 37.74 -44.14 -49.02
N ASN A 25 37.35 -42.94 -49.44
CA ASN A 25 36.34 -42.55 -50.45
C ASN A 25 34.81 -42.51 -50.17
N LYS A 26 34.35 -41.27 -49.92
CA LYS A 26 33.26 -40.50 -50.58
C LYS A 26 32.16 -41.25 -51.34
N ARG A 27 30.89 -41.04 -50.93
CA ARG A 27 29.72 -40.63 -51.75
C ARG A 27 28.51 -40.25 -50.85
N PRO A 28 27.49 -39.53 -51.37
CA PRO A 28 26.88 -38.37 -50.71
C PRO A 28 25.61 -38.67 -49.90
N SER A 29 25.32 -37.79 -48.94
CA SER A 29 24.08 -37.74 -48.17
C SER A 29 22.86 -37.44 -49.07
N PRO A 30 21.67 -38.03 -48.80
CA PRO A 30 20.42 -37.71 -49.50
C PRO A 30 19.88 -36.33 -49.06
N PRO A 31 18.96 -35.72 -49.84
CA PRO A 31 18.73 -34.28 -49.82
C PRO A 31 17.91 -33.84 -48.60
N VAL A 32 18.29 -32.68 -48.07
CA VAL A 32 17.52 -31.86 -47.14
C VAL A 32 16.19 -31.48 -47.80
N PRO A 33 15.01 -31.75 -47.21
CA PRO A 33 13.81 -31.03 -47.57
C PRO A 33 13.84 -29.65 -46.90
N ALA A 34 13.52 -28.66 -47.72
CA ALA A 34 13.63 -27.24 -47.45
C ALA A 34 12.89 -26.80 -46.16
N ALA A 35 13.47 -25.77 -45.55
CA ALA A 35 12.88 -24.96 -44.51
C ALA A 35 11.49 -24.47 -44.91
N ASP A 36 10.49 -24.78 -44.09
CA ASP A 36 9.42 -23.84 -43.79
C ASP A 36 8.72 -24.27 -42.50
N HIS A 37 9.04 -23.54 -41.43
CA HIS A 37 8.20 -23.10 -40.32
C HIS A 37 9.15 -22.62 -39.22
N ALA A 38 9.39 -21.31 -39.22
CA ALA A 38 10.16 -20.63 -38.21
C ALA A 38 9.53 -20.87 -36.83
N ASP A 39 10.18 -21.67 -35.99
CA ASP A 39 9.86 -21.84 -34.59
C ASP A 39 10.08 -20.50 -33.86
N HIS A 40 8.99 -19.78 -33.58
CA HIS A 40 9.01 -18.53 -32.84
C HIS A 40 9.24 -18.82 -31.35
N GLY A 41 10.53 -19.00 -31.00
CA GLY A 41 11.16 -18.68 -29.72
C GLY A 41 10.29 -18.73 -28.47
N GLN A 42 9.93 -19.94 -28.02
CA GLN A 42 9.44 -20.16 -26.66
C GLN A 42 10.63 -20.08 -25.69
N SER A 43 10.94 -18.89 -25.18
CA SER A 43 11.99 -18.74 -24.16
C SER A 43 11.53 -19.33 -22.83
N ILE A 44 12.38 -20.13 -22.20
CA ILE A 44 12.11 -20.86 -20.96
C ILE A 44 12.89 -20.18 -19.81
N TRP A 45 12.26 -19.94 -18.67
CA TRP A 45 12.93 -19.52 -17.42
C TRP A 45 13.02 -20.70 -16.45
N HIS A 46 14.20 -21.31 -16.32
CA HIS A 46 14.42 -22.51 -15.47
C HIS A 46 13.37 -23.62 -15.65
N GLY A 47 13.01 -23.94 -16.89
CA GLY A 47 11.97 -24.93 -17.22
C GLY A 47 10.54 -24.37 -17.34
N ILE A 48 10.30 -23.11 -16.95
CA ILE A 48 8.98 -22.48 -17.02
C ILE A 48 8.77 -21.77 -18.36
N ARG A 49 7.62 -22.03 -18.98
CA ARG A 49 7.21 -21.36 -20.20
C ARG A 49 6.84 -19.91 -19.94
N MET A 50 7.30 -19.03 -20.82
CA MET A 50 7.00 -17.59 -20.77
C MET A 50 5.89 -17.22 -21.77
N ARG A 51 5.16 -16.13 -21.48
CA ARG A 51 4.19 -15.49 -22.37
C ARG A 51 4.48 -14.00 -22.50
N ASP A 52 4.14 -13.43 -23.65
CA ASP A 52 4.17 -11.99 -23.90
C ASP A 52 2.77 -11.41 -23.68
N VAL A 53 2.67 -10.32 -22.94
CA VAL A 53 1.44 -9.61 -22.58
C VAL A 53 1.65 -8.11 -22.77
N LEU A 54 0.61 -7.41 -23.21
CA LEU A 54 0.58 -5.94 -23.17
C LEU A 54 -0.06 -5.52 -21.84
N ALA A 55 0.69 -4.78 -21.01
CA ALA A 55 0.21 -4.31 -19.71
C ALA A 55 0.70 -2.89 -19.42
N ALA A 56 -0.10 -2.14 -18.67
CA ALA A 56 0.16 -0.77 -18.27
C ALA A 56 0.03 -0.63 -16.74
N PRO A 57 0.74 0.32 -16.10
CA PRO A 57 0.58 0.59 -14.66
C PRO A 57 -0.85 1.04 -14.30
N SER A 58 -1.44 1.89 -15.15
CA SER A 58 -2.82 2.38 -15.05
C SER A 58 -3.58 2.10 -16.36
N PRO A 59 -4.92 1.96 -16.34
CA PRO A 59 -5.73 1.88 -17.57
C PRO A 59 -5.55 3.06 -18.52
N ASP A 60 -5.12 4.21 -17.99
CA ASP A 60 -4.90 5.44 -18.75
C ASP A 60 -3.49 5.54 -19.38
N ASP A 61 -2.58 4.64 -19.00
CA ASP A 61 -1.20 4.62 -19.51
C ASP A 61 -1.07 3.80 -20.81
N ASP A 62 -0.10 4.16 -21.65
CA ASP A 62 0.22 3.36 -22.85
C ASP A 62 0.72 1.96 -22.44
N PRO A 63 0.12 0.87 -22.95
CA PRO A 63 0.50 -0.48 -22.60
C PRO A 63 1.87 -0.83 -23.17
N ARG A 64 2.63 -1.57 -22.38
CA ARG A 64 4.00 -1.99 -22.70
C ARG A 64 4.06 -3.50 -22.88
N ALA A 65 4.95 -3.95 -23.75
CA ALA A 65 5.20 -5.38 -23.93
C ALA A 65 6.00 -5.94 -22.75
N ILE A 66 5.38 -6.83 -21.98
CA ILE A 66 5.96 -7.51 -20.82
C ILE A 66 6.03 -9.01 -21.11
N ARG A 67 7.17 -9.63 -20.82
CA ARG A 67 7.37 -11.08 -20.88
C ARG A 67 7.41 -11.65 -19.46
N ILE A 68 6.43 -12.49 -19.13
CA ILE A 68 6.26 -13.08 -17.79
C ILE A 68 6.04 -14.60 -17.89
N PRO A 69 6.21 -15.35 -16.79
CA PRO A 69 5.79 -16.75 -16.73
C PRO A 69 4.32 -16.93 -17.11
N VAL A 70 3.97 -18.03 -17.78
CA VAL A 70 2.58 -18.33 -18.16
C VAL A 70 1.65 -18.41 -16.95
N SER A 71 2.15 -18.89 -15.81
CA SER A 71 1.41 -18.99 -14.55
C SER A 71 1.19 -17.64 -13.86
N TRP A 72 1.84 -16.57 -14.30
CA TRP A 72 1.69 -15.25 -13.69
C TRP A 72 0.48 -14.51 -14.26
N SER A 73 -0.21 -13.74 -13.42
CA SER A 73 -1.40 -12.97 -13.77
C SER A 73 -1.07 -11.71 -14.56
N ASP A 74 -2.08 -11.12 -15.20
CA ASP A 74 -1.94 -9.82 -15.87
C ASP A 74 -1.65 -8.69 -14.86
N ASP A 75 -2.14 -8.79 -13.61
CA ASP A 75 -1.76 -7.89 -12.51
C ASP A 75 -0.26 -7.91 -12.22
N ALA A 76 0.39 -9.08 -12.35
CA ALA A 76 1.84 -9.19 -12.20
C ALA A 76 2.58 -8.52 -13.38
N ALA A 77 2.02 -8.60 -14.59
CA ALA A 77 2.54 -7.86 -15.75
C ALA A 77 2.41 -6.35 -15.56
N ALA A 78 1.25 -5.87 -15.07
CA ALA A 78 1.02 -4.46 -14.74
C ALA A 78 1.96 -3.97 -13.62
N ALA A 79 2.22 -4.80 -12.60
CA ALA A 79 3.19 -4.48 -11.56
C ALA A 79 4.62 -4.36 -12.09
N LEU A 80 5.08 -5.29 -12.93
CA LEU A 80 6.37 -5.13 -13.64
C LEU A 80 6.36 -3.90 -14.55
N ALA A 81 5.20 -3.56 -15.13
CA ALA A 81 5.05 -2.34 -15.89
C ALA A 81 5.31 -1.09 -15.00
N ALA A 82 4.75 -1.06 -13.80
CA ALA A 82 4.96 0.03 -12.85
C ALA A 82 6.41 0.10 -12.34
N LEU A 83 7.04 -1.04 -12.07
CA LEU A 83 8.36 -1.10 -11.44
C LEU A 83 9.52 -0.75 -12.38
N CYS A 84 9.40 -1.12 -13.66
CA CYS A 84 10.47 -0.97 -14.65
C CYS A 84 10.26 0.26 -15.55
N THR A 85 10.25 1.47 -15.01
CA THR A 85 10.00 2.72 -15.77
C THR A 85 11.14 3.09 -16.72
N GLU A 86 12.40 2.92 -16.32
CA GLU A 86 13.58 3.30 -17.13
C GLU A 86 13.80 2.43 -18.38
N MET A 87 13.33 1.18 -18.35
CA MET A 87 13.48 0.23 -19.47
C MET A 87 12.57 0.56 -20.66
N ALA A 88 11.69 1.56 -20.52
CA ALA A 88 10.68 1.92 -21.50
C ALA A 88 11.04 3.13 -22.36
N THR A 89 12.20 3.78 -22.20
CA THR A 89 12.53 4.95 -23.04
C THR A 89 12.96 4.49 -24.44
N PRO A 90 12.21 4.77 -25.52
CA PRO A 90 12.71 4.52 -26.87
C PRO A 90 13.91 5.45 -27.14
N PRO A 91 15.01 4.97 -27.74
CA PRO A 91 16.06 5.87 -28.20
C PRO A 91 15.42 6.84 -29.22
N ARG A 92 15.53 8.15 -28.96
CA ARG A 92 15.21 9.15 -30.00
C ARG A 92 15.98 8.77 -31.26
N PRO A 93 15.33 8.62 -32.42
CA PRO A 93 16.05 8.24 -33.63
C PRO A 93 17.09 9.32 -33.92
N LYS A 94 18.37 8.94 -33.93
CA LYS A 94 19.40 9.79 -34.53
C LYS A 94 18.99 9.99 -35.98
N ARG A 95 18.80 11.25 -36.40
CA ARG A 95 18.47 11.64 -37.77
C ARG A 95 19.26 10.78 -38.76
N GLY A 96 18.57 9.97 -39.56
CA GLY A 96 19.13 9.35 -40.76
C GLY A 96 19.24 7.82 -40.81
N ARG A 97 18.89 7.05 -39.77
CA ARG A 97 18.72 5.59 -39.91
C ARG A 97 17.43 5.14 -39.23
N ALA A 98 16.46 4.72 -40.04
CA ALA A 98 15.31 3.99 -39.57
C ALA A 98 15.81 2.65 -38.98
N ALA A 99 15.87 2.55 -37.66
CA ALA A 99 15.94 1.26 -37.01
C ALA A 99 14.67 0.51 -37.40
N ARG A 100 14.82 -0.68 -37.99
CA ARG A 100 13.70 -1.54 -38.34
C ARG A 100 12.93 -1.81 -37.03
N PRO A 101 11.67 -1.38 -36.87
CA PRO A 101 10.93 -1.65 -35.65
C PRO A 101 10.80 -3.17 -35.53
N THR A 102 11.33 -3.74 -34.45
CA THR A 102 10.84 -5.05 -34.00
C THR A 102 9.34 -4.87 -33.73
N PRO A 103 8.48 -5.85 -34.06
CA PRO A 103 7.03 -5.71 -33.87
C PRO A 103 6.61 -5.50 -32.40
N PHE A 104 7.56 -5.68 -31.47
CA PHE A 104 7.48 -5.31 -30.07
C PHE A 104 8.63 -4.33 -29.79
N GLY A 105 8.37 -3.17 -29.19
CA GLY A 105 9.41 -2.18 -28.85
C GLY A 105 10.42 -2.67 -27.78
N HIS A 106 10.89 -1.79 -26.90
CA HIS A 106 11.61 -2.22 -25.70
C HIS A 106 10.69 -3.12 -24.85
N ARG A 107 10.94 -4.43 -24.87
CA ARG A 107 10.18 -5.42 -24.08
C ARG A 107 10.81 -5.58 -22.72
N ILE A 108 9.97 -5.63 -21.69
CA ILE A 108 10.42 -5.86 -20.31
C ILE A 108 10.29 -7.34 -20.01
N ASP A 109 11.42 -7.97 -19.72
CA ASP A 109 11.49 -9.39 -19.39
C ASP A 109 11.60 -9.56 -17.88
N ALA A 110 10.70 -10.33 -17.27
CA ALA A 110 10.66 -10.53 -15.82
C ALA A 110 11.97 -11.09 -15.27
N VAL A 111 12.66 -11.95 -16.04
CA VAL A 111 13.94 -12.55 -15.64
C VAL A 111 15.01 -11.47 -15.60
N LEU A 112 15.14 -10.72 -16.70
CA LEU A 112 16.13 -9.64 -16.80
C LEU A 112 15.85 -8.53 -15.78
N ALA A 113 14.58 -8.23 -15.50
CA ALA A 113 14.20 -7.27 -14.49
C ALA A 113 14.59 -7.74 -13.08
N ALA A 114 14.43 -9.03 -12.78
CA ALA A 114 14.89 -9.63 -11.52
C ALA A 114 16.42 -9.64 -11.41
N ASP A 115 17.12 -9.98 -12.49
CA ASP A 115 18.59 -10.04 -12.55
C ASP A 115 19.25 -8.71 -12.17
N ARG A 116 18.59 -7.57 -12.43
CA ARG A 116 19.08 -6.23 -12.08
C ARG A 116 19.38 -6.08 -10.58
N TRP A 117 18.59 -6.71 -9.73
CA TRP A 117 18.79 -6.66 -8.28
C TRP A 117 19.31 -7.97 -7.69
N ILE A 118 19.06 -9.13 -8.32
CA ILE A 118 19.55 -10.42 -7.82
C ILE A 118 21.05 -10.60 -8.09
N THR A 119 21.52 -10.32 -9.32
CA THR A 119 22.91 -10.57 -9.72
C THR A 119 23.93 -9.82 -8.84
N PRO A 120 23.77 -8.51 -8.57
CA PRO A 120 24.71 -7.79 -7.73
C PRO A 120 24.79 -8.34 -6.30
N LEU A 121 23.67 -8.87 -5.77
CA LEU A 121 23.60 -9.45 -4.42
C LEU A 121 24.27 -10.81 -4.37
N ASP A 122 24.07 -11.66 -5.38
CA ASP A 122 24.72 -12.96 -5.47
C ASP A 122 26.25 -12.81 -5.54
N GLU A 123 26.73 -11.87 -6.38
CA GLU A 123 28.14 -11.55 -6.44
C GLU A 123 28.67 -11.00 -5.12
N ALA A 124 27.91 -10.15 -4.43
CA ALA A 124 28.29 -9.62 -3.12
C ALA A 124 28.36 -10.72 -2.05
N ALA A 125 27.41 -11.66 -2.06
CA ALA A 125 27.40 -12.81 -1.16
C ALA A 125 28.60 -13.73 -1.40
N CYS A 126 28.92 -14.01 -2.67
CA CYS A 126 30.08 -14.79 -3.06
C CYS A 126 31.39 -14.12 -2.63
N ARG A 127 31.55 -12.82 -2.87
CA ARG A 127 32.74 -12.05 -2.44
C ARG A 127 32.91 -12.06 -0.92
N ALA A 128 31.83 -12.07 -0.16
CA ALA A 128 31.85 -12.07 1.30
C ALA A 128 31.94 -13.50 1.90
N GLY A 129 31.86 -14.56 1.10
CA GLY A 129 31.87 -15.95 1.57
C GLY A 129 30.67 -16.32 2.45
N LEU A 130 29.54 -15.61 2.29
CA LEU A 130 28.38 -15.74 3.19
C LEU A 130 27.37 -16.77 2.71
N HIS A 131 27.22 -16.94 1.40
CA HIS A 131 26.21 -17.80 0.81
C HIS A 131 26.57 -18.12 -0.64
N GLU A 132 26.78 -19.40 -0.97
CA GLU A 132 27.23 -19.81 -2.31
C GLU A 132 26.10 -19.87 -3.36
N THR A 133 24.84 -19.79 -2.94
CA THR A 133 23.67 -20.02 -3.81
C THR A 133 22.57 -18.96 -3.64
N LEU A 134 22.91 -17.75 -3.20
CA LEU A 134 21.90 -16.74 -2.83
C LEU A 134 21.06 -16.35 -4.05
N GLY A 135 21.69 -16.10 -5.20
CA GLY A 135 20.99 -15.76 -6.43
C GLY A 135 20.03 -16.86 -6.89
N ALA A 136 20.47 -18.13 -6.83
CA ALA A 136 19.61 -19.28 -7.17
C ALA A 136 18.41 -19.40 -6.22
N SER A 137 18.61 -19.15 -4.92
CA SER A 137 17.52 -19.13 -3.94
C SER A 137 16.53 -17.99 -4.22
N LEU A 138 17.02 -16.76 -4.45
CA LEU A 138 16.17 -15.60 -4.76
C LEU A 138 15.38 -15.78 -6.06
N HIS A 139 15.99 -16.34 -7.11
CA HIS A 139 15.28 -16.70 -8.34
C HIS A 139 14.19 -17.74 -8.07
N THR A 140 14.51 -18.78 -7.31
CA THR A 140 13.54 -19.83 -6.93
C THR A 140 12.38 -19.24 -6.14
N MET A 141 12.67 -18.35 -5.18
CA MET A 141 11.66 -17.67 -4.38
C MET A 141 10.73 -16.80 -5.24
N LEU A 142 11.28 -16.02 -6.17
CA LEU A 142 10.46 -15.18 -7.04
C LEU A 142 9.64 -16.02 -8.02
N ARG A 143 10.27 -17.02 -8.64
CA ARG A 143 9.66 -17.94 -9.60
C ARG A 143 8.46 -18.67 -9.00
N ASP A 144 8.66 -19.23 -7.81
CA ASP A 144 7.65 -19.99 -7.08
C ASP A 144 6.74 -19.10 -6.24
N ARG A 145 6.86 -17.77 -6.42
CA ARG A 145 6.06 -16.74 -5.73
C ARG A 145 6.11 -16.82 -4.21
N ARG A 146 7.20 -17.33 -3.66
CA ARG A 146 7.47 -17.43 -2.22
C ARG A 146 7.97 -16.12 -1.61
N GLY A 147 8.64 -15.29 -2.39
CA GLY A 147 9.04 -13.96 -1.93
C GLY A 147 9.71 -13.10 -3.00
N THR A 148 9.76 -11.80 -2.75
CA THR A 148 10.35 -10.80 -3.65
C THR A 148 10.88 -9.61 -2.86
N ALA A 149 11.88 -8.92 -3.42
CA ALA A 149 12.32 -7.66 -2.85
C ALA A 149 11.23 -6.58 -2.96
N GLY A 150 11.28 -5.61 -2.04
CA GLY A 150 10.43 -4.43 -2.05
C GLY A 150 10.71 -3.50 -3.22
N VAL A 151 9.85 -2.49 -3.38
CA VAL A 151 9.87 -1.56 -4.53
C VAL A 151 11.25 -0.94 -4.78
N SER A 152 11.97 -0.55 -3.72
CA SER A 152 13.26 0.15 -3.84
C SER A 152 14.35 -0.65 -4.56
N LEU A 153 14.41 -1.96 -4.36
CA LEU A 153 15.39 -2.80 -5.07
C LEU A 153 15.00 -2.99 -6.54
N TRP A 154 13.70 -3.06 -6.85
CA TRP A 154 13.22 -3.18 -8.22
C TRP A 154 13.44 -1.91 -9.04
N THR A 155 13.26 -0.74 -8.42
CA THR A 155 13.41 0.56 -9.08
C THR A 155 14.83 1.10 -9.00
N GLY A 156 15.65 0.60 -8.07
CA GLY A 156 16.95 1.19 -7.71
C GLY A 156 16.83 2.55 -7.02
N GLN A 157 15.63 2.95 -6.58
CA GLN A 157 15.38 4.20 -5.89
C GLN A 157 15.20 3.94 -4.39
N GLU A 158 16.05 4.53 -3.56
CA GLU A 158 15.91 4.45 -2.12
C GLU A 158 14.83 5.41 -1.62
N ASP A 159 13.97 4.92 -0.74
CA ASP A 159 13.03 5.74 0.02
C ASP A 159 13.61 5.93 1.43
N ALA A 160 13.93 7.16 1.81
CA ALA A 160 14.50 7.46 3.12
C ALA A 160 13.53 7.15 4.28
N LEU A 161 12.22 7.10 4.02
CA LEU A 161 11.19 6.84 5.02
C LEU A 161 10.86 5.35 5.18
N THR A 162 11.11 4.55 4.15
CA THR A 162 10.78 3.12 4.14
C THR A 162 12.05 2.27 4.25
N PRO A 163 12.17 1.40 5.27
CA PRO A 163 13.33 0.51 5.36
C PRO A 163 13.40 -0.44 4.14
N PRO A 164 14.61 -0.87 3.73
CA PRO A 164 14.75 -1.89 2.68
C PRO A 164 13.94 -3.13 3.09
N SER A 165 13.11 -3.60 2.17
CA SER A 165 12.07 -4.57 2.48
C SER A 165 12.10 -5.78 1.55
N PHE A 166 11.63 -6.90 2.08
CA PHE A 166 11.49 -8.15 1.35
C PHE A 166 10.21 -8.83 1.80
N LEU A 167 9.34 -9.17 0.84
CA LEU A 167 8.03 -9.72 1.12
C LEU A 167 8.06 -11.24 1.03
N ILE A 168 7.40 -11.90 1.99
CA ILE A 168 7.30 -13.36 2.10
C ILE A 168 5.83 -13.75 1.94
N ASN A 169 5.52 -14.49 0.88
CA ASN A 169 4.16 -14.96 0.58
C ASN A 169 3.84 -16.21 1.39
N LEU A 170 3.12 -16.04 2.50
CA LEU A 170 2.82 -17.11 3.44
C LEU A 170 2.08 -18.31 2.81
N PRO A 171 1.02 -18.13 1.99
CA PRO A 171 0.32 -19.22 1.29
C PRO A 171 1.22 -20.13 0.44
N ALA A 172 2.34 -19.62 -0.08
CA ALA A 172 3.24 -20.37 -0.97
C ALA A 172 4.06 -21.44 -0.23
N PHE A 173 4.10 -21.40 1.11
CA PHE A 173 4.77 -22.39 1.95
C PHE A 173 3.82 -23.45 2.51
N TYR A 174 2.52 -23.39 2.19
CA TYR A 174 1.52 -24.31 2.71
C TYR A 174 0.90 -25.18 1.61
N THR A 175 0.82 -26.48 1.86
CA THR A 175 -0.02 -27.42 1.09
C THR A 175 -0.97 -28.14 2.04
N ARG A 176 -2.16 -28.55 1.56
CA ARG A 176 -3.09 -29.31 2.41
C ARG A 176 -2.56 -30.71 2.77
N THR A 177 -1.68 -31.25 1.93
CA THR A 177 -1.08 -32.59 2.11
C THR A 177 0.05 -32.58 3.13
N ASP A 178 0.93 -31.59 3.06
CA ASP A 178 2.18 -31.57 3.82
C ASP A 178 2.17 -30.51 4.94
N GLY A 179 1.12 -29.68 4.99
CA GLY A 179 1.00 -28.58 5.93
C GLY A 179 1.93 -27.42 5.57
N LEU A 180 2.35 -26.65 6.58
CA LEU A 180 3.28 -25.54 6.43
C LEU A 180 4.72 -26.07 6.41
N ASP A 181 5.47 -25.79 5.35
CA ASP A 181 6.91 -26.06 5.27
C ASP A 181 7.68 -24.99 6.07
N VAL A 182 7.75 -25.21 7.38
CA VAL A 182 8.41 -24.30 8.33
C VAL A 182 9.90 -24.16 8.05
N ALA A 183 10.55 -25.22 7.57
CA ALA A 183 11.98 -25.20 7.26
C ALA A 183 12.27 -24.31 6.04
N ALA A 184 11.50 -24.48 4.96
CA ALA A 184 11.63 -23.62 3.79
C ALA A 184 11.28 -22.16 4.09
N LEU A 185 10.28 -21.92 4.95
CA LEU A 185 9.93 -20.57 5.41
C LEU A 185 11.10 -19.93 6.17
N GLY A 186 11.72 -20.65 7.10
CA GLY A 186 12.87 -20.17 7.86
C GLY A 186 14.08 -19.83 6.97
N GLN A 187 14.37 -20.68 5.97
CA GLN A 187 15.44 -20.43 5.01
C GLN A 187 15.14 -19.19 4.15
N ALA A 188 13.91 -19.05 3.64
CA ALA A 188 13.49 -17.89 2.86
C ALA A 188 13.64 -16.57 3.64
N VAL A 189 13.34 -16.58 4.94
CA VAL A 189 13.54 -15.43 5.83
C VAL A 189 15.03 -15.12 6.00
N SER A 190 15.87 -16.13 6.16
CA SER A 190 17.33 -15.96 6.27
C SER A 190 17.92 -15.34 5.01
N ASP A 191 17.55 -15.86 3.83
CA ASP A 191 18.01 -15.36 2.54
C ASP A 191 17.54 -13.93 2.30
N ALA A 192 16.31 -13.59 2.69
CA ALA A 192 15.78 -12.24 2.64
C ALA A 192 16.60 -11.26 3.50
N VAL A 193 16.93 -11.61 4.74
CA VAL A 193 17.77 -10.75 5.60
C VAL A 193 19.16 -10.54 4.99
N LEU A 194 19.77 -11.60 4.46
CA LEU A 194 21.08 -11.51 3.81
C LEU A 194 21.01 -10.62 2.56
N ALA A 195 20.01 -10.82 1.70
CA ALA A 195 19.79 -10.03 0.50
C ALA A 195 19.65 -8.53 0.82
N LEU A 196 18.82 -8.17 1.80
CA LEU A 196 18.64 -6.76 2.20
C LEU A 196 19.91 -6.16 2.84
N THR A 197 20.64 -6.97 3.62
CA THR A 197 21.92 -6.57 4.21
C THR A 197 22.95 -6.23 3.13
N LEU A 198 23.04 -7.06 2.09
CA LEU A 198 23.98 -6.86 0.99
C LEU A 198 23.56 -5.71 0.08
N ALA A 199 22.24 -5.52 -0.11
CA ALA A 199 21.69 -4.42 -0.90
C ALA A 199 21.98 -3.06 -0.27
N VAL A 200 21.80 -2.95 1.05
CA VAL A 200 22.00 -1.69 1.78
C VAL A 200 22.85 -1.97 3.03
N PRO A 201 24.20 -2.05 2.91
CA PRO A 201 25.06 -2.40 4.02
C PRO A 201 25.00 -1.43 5.21
N SER A 202 24.63 -0.17 4.98
CA SER A 202 24.46 0.84 6.03
C SER A 202 23.14 0.69 6.80
N ALA A 203 22.17 -0.09 6.29
CA ALA A 203 20.86 -0.22 6.90
C ALA A 203 20.95 -0.88 8.28
N ARG A 204 20.35 -0.22 9.27
CA ARG A 204 20.17 -0.74 10.63
C ARG A 204 18.74 -1.20 10.91
N ARG A 205 17.81 -0.92 10.00
CA ARG A 205 16.42 -1.36 10.06
C ARG A 205 16.09 -2.02 8.73
N LEU A 206 15.61 -3.26 8.79
CA LEU A 206 15.13 -4.03 7.66
C LEU A 206 13.64 -4.31 7.86
N ALA A 207 12.96 -4.62 6.77
CA ALA A 207 11.57 -5.04 6.79
C ALA A 207 11.37 -6.33 6.00
N VAL A 208 11.67 -7.47 6.64
CA VAL A 208 11.14 -8.76 6.18
C VAL A 208 9.67 -8.82 6.56
N SER A 209 8.80 -8.84 5.54
CA SER A 209 7.36 -8.62 5.69
C SER A 209 6.55 -9.84 5.27
N PRO A 210 5.81 -10.48 6.18
CA PRO A 210 4.86 -11.52 5.81
C PRO A 210 3.66 -10.90 5.08
N THR A 211 3.21 -11.54 4.01
CA THR A 211 2.02 -11.15 3.27
C THR A 211 1.13 -12.36 2.94
N GLY A 212 -0.15 -12.12 2.66
CA GLY A 212 -1.11 -13.17 2.34
C GLY A 212 -1.60 -13.97 3.55
N LEU A 213 -1.61 -13.41 4.77
CA LEU A 213 -2.04 -14.14 5.96
C LEU A 213 -3.47 -14.69 5.82
N ALA A 214 -4.43 -13.87 5.37
CA ALA A 214 -5.81 -14.32 5.19
C ALA A 214 -5.91 -15.48 4.20
N ALA A 215 -5.20 -15.40 3.07
CA ALA A 215 -5.17 -16.49 2.09
C ALA A 215 -4.57 -17.79 2.67
N LEU A 216 -3.54 -17.70 3.53
CA LEU A 216 -3.01 -18.87 4.24
C LEU A 216 -4.07 -19.47 5.17
N LEU A 217 -4.76 -18.63 5.94
CA LEU A 217 -5.81 -19.05 6.87
C LEU A 217 -6.97 -19.72 6.11
N ASP A 218 -7.40 -19.16 4.99
CA ASP A 218 -8.44 -19.73 4.13
C ASP A 218 -8.04 -21.10 3.59
N LYS A 219 -6.79 -21.23 3.12
CA LYS A 219 -6.22 -22.50 2.62
C LYS A 219 -6.11 -23.56 3.72
N ALA A 220 -5.94 -23.13 4.96
CA ALA A 220 -5.94 -23.96 6.17
C ALA A 220 -7.35 -24.19 6.76
N GLY A 221 -8.39 -23.56 6.21
CA GLY A 221 -9.77 -23.67 6.71
C GLY A 221 -10.02 -22.95 8.05
N LEU A 222 -9.18 -21.98 8.40
CA LEU A 222 -9.26 -21.21 9.65
C LEU A 222 -9.98 -19.89 9.43
N ALA A 223 -11.10 -19.68 10.10
CA ALA A 223 -11.83 -18.41 10.00
C ALA A 223 -10.97 -17.27 10.57
N TYR A 224 -10.77 -16.20 9.81
CA TYR A 224 -9.89 -15.07 10.19
C TYR A 224 -10.19 -14.50 11.59
N ALA A 225 -11.46 -14.41 11.98
CA ALA A 225 -11.90 -13.88 13.27
C ALA A 225 -11.74 -14.86 14.46
N SER A 226 -11.33 -16.11 14.20
CA SER A 226 -11.20 -17.16 15.23
C SER A 226 -9.99 -16.96 16.14
N GLN A 227 -10.01 -17.58 17.32
CA GLN A 227 -8.84 -17.57 18.21
C GLN A 227 -7.70 -18.39 17.62
N GLU A 228 -8.03 -19.49 16.95
CA GLU A 228 -7.11 -20.39 16.27
C GLU A 228 -6.31 -19.67 15.17
N ALA A 229 -6.97 -18.78 14.41
CA ALA A 229 -6.31 -17.93 13.42
C ALA A 229 -5.34 -16.94 14.08
N ARG A 230 -5.73 -16.30 15.19
CA ARG A 230 -4.85 -15.39 15.94
C ARG A 230 -3.66 -16.12 16.55
N ASP A 231 -3.85 -17.30 17.12
CA ASP A 231 -2.77 -18.12 17.68
C ASP A 231 -1.79 -18.56 16.58
N THR A 232 -2.31 -18.94 15.41
CA THR A 232 -1.50 -19.23 14.22
C THR A 232 -0.68 -18.02 13.80
N ALA A 233 -1.29 -16.84 13.69
CA ALA A 233 -0.62 -15.61 13.30
C ALA A 233 0.49 -15.19 14.29
N ARG A 234 0.25 -15.35 15.61
CA ARG A 234 1.26 -15.13 16.65
C ARG A 234 2.48 -16.03 16.46
N CYS A 235 2.25 -17.34 16.32
CA CYS A 235 3.35 -18.29 16.11
C CYS A 235 4.10 -18.00 14.81
N LEU A 236 3.39 -17.67 13.73
CA LEU A 236 3.98 -17.39 12.42
C LEU A 236 4.90 -16.16 12.47
N VAL A 237 4.41 -15.04 13.00
CA VAL A 237 5.18 -13.79 13.04
C VAL A 237 6.32 -13.87 14.05
N ALA A 238 6.13 -14.54 15.19
CA ALA A 238 7.20 -14.81 16.12
C ALA A 238 8.31 -15.68 15.50
N PHE A 239 7.94 -16.73 14.76
CA PHE A 239 8.89 -17.58 14.04
C PHE A 239 9.68 -16.78 13.00
N ILE A 240 8.99 -16.00 12.15
CA ILE A 240 9.63 -15.16 11.13
C ILE A 240 10.58 -14.15 11.79
N ARG A 241 10.16 -13.49 12.87
CA ARG A 241 11.03 -12.56 13.61
C ARG A 241 12.24 -13.27 14.18
N ALA A 242 12.05 -14.41 14.84
CA ALA A 242 13.15 -15.18 15.39
C ALA A 242 14.15 -15.58 14.29
N CYS A 243 13.70 -16.16 13.18
CA CYS A 243 14.57 -16.49 12.04
C CYS A 243 15.32 -15.26 11.48
N ALA A 244 14.64 -14.13 11.36
CA ALA A 244 15.25 -12.90 10.86
C ALA A 244 16.32 -12.35 11.83
N ASP A 245 16.09 -12.43 13.14
CA ASP A 245 17.06 -12.04 14.16
C ASP A 245 18.27 -13.00 14.19
N HIS A 246 18.05 -14.30 13.98
CA HIS A 246 19.13 -15.27 13.83
C HIS A 246 20.01 -14.96 12.62
N ALA A 247 19.39 -14.70 11.46
CA ALA A 247 20.10 -14.32 10.24
C ALA A 247 20.86 -12.99 10.43
N SER A 248 20.25 -12.02 11.11
CA SER A 248 20.89 -10.75 11.50
C SER A 248 22.14 -10.97 12.36
N ALA A 249 22.10 -11.92 13.31
CA ALA A 249 23.24 -12.26 14.16
C ALA A 249 24.35 -13.02 13.40
N ILE A 250 24.00 -13.94 12.50
CA ILE A 250 24.97 -14.61 11.61
C ILE A 250 25.73 -13.57 10.79
N THR A 251 24.98 -12.63 10.23
CA THR A 251 25.55 -11.55 9.41
C THR A 251 26.38 -10.57 10.25
N ALA A 252 26.01 -10.30 11.51
CA ALA A 252 26.81 -9.48 12.43
C ALA A 252 28.20 -10.09 12.69
N ARG A 253 28.27 -11.42 12.86
CA ARG A 253 29.56 -12.12 13.07
C ARG A 253 30.47 -12.06 11.84
N SER A 254 29.88 -12.04 10.65
CA SER A 254 30.62 -12.16 9.40
C SER A 254 30.97 -10.79 8.78
N LEU A 255 30.09 -9.81 8.92
CA LEU A 255 30.25 -8.45 8.36
C LEU A 255 30.54 -7.37 9.41
N GLY A 256 30.49 -7.71 10.69
CA GLY A 256 30.71 -6.78 11.79
C GLY A 256 29.52 -5.86 12.12
N GLY A 257 29.63 -5.19 13.27
CA GLY A 257 28.61 -4.30 13.82
C GLY A 257 27.50 -5.08 14.51
N GLY A 258 27.51 -5.12 15.84
CA GLY A 258 26.49 -5.76 16.67
C GLY A 258 26.00 -4.81 17.74
N GLU A 259 24.70 -4.60 17.81
CA GLU A 259 24.03 -3.93 18.94
C GLU A 259 23.40 -4.98 19.87
N ALA A 260 23.14 -4.61 21.13
CA ALA A 260 22.50 -5.52 22.07
C ALA A 260 21.12 -5.96 21.54
N ALA A 261 20.88 -7.27 21.51
CA ALA A 261 19.61 -7.82 21.08
C ALA A 261 18.49 -7.41 22.05
N SER A 262 17.35 -6.96 21.51
CA SER A 262 16.14 -6.78 22.32
C SER A 262 15.54 -8.17 22.62
N SER A 263 15.55 -8.58 23.89
CA SER A 263 15.27 -9.98 24.33
C SER A 263 13.78 -10.33 24.45
N VAL A 264 12.91 -9.76 23.62
CA VAL A 264 11.47 -9.86 23.85
C VAL A 264 10.74 -10.41 22.63
N VAL A 265 10.72 -11.75 22.51
CA VAL A 265 9.78 -12.47 21.63
C VAL A 265 9.12 -13.67 22.31
N SER A 266 9.73 -14.27 23.34
CA SER A 266 9.26 -15.56 23.88
C SER A 266 8.09 -15.48 24.88
N ARG A 267 7.75 -14.31 25.42
CA ARG A 267 6.65 -14.21 26.40
C ARG A 267 5.29 -14.30 25.70
N ASN A 268 4.44 -15.21 26.15
CA ASN A 268 3.04 -15.40 25.72
C ASN A 268 2.83 -16.01 24.31
N LEU A 269 3.78 -16.80 23.82
CA LEU A 269 3.54 -17.64 22.63
C LEU A 269 2.51 -18.76 22.95
N PRO A 270 1.54 -19.03 22.07
CA PRO A 270 0.65 -20.17 22.21
C PRO A 270 1.42 -21.50 22.30
N LEU A 271 0.94 -22.41 23.15
CA LEU A 271 1.53 -23.75 23.28
C LEU A 271 1.31 -24.61 22.03
N SER A 272 0.21 -24.37 21.32
CA SER A 272 -0.19 -25.05 20.10
C SER A 272 -0.93 -24.10 19.17
N CYS A 273 -0.88 -24.38 17.88
CA CYS A 273 -1.75 -23.78 16.87
C CYS A 273 -2.13 -24.85 15.82
N PRO A 274 -3.19 -24.63 15.01
CA PRO A 274 -3.64 -25.60 14.01
C PRO A 274 -2.60 -25.98 12.94
N LEU A 275 -1.66 -25.09 12.61
CA LEU A 275 -0.60 -25.41 11.66
C LEU A 275 0.46 -26.31 12.32
N GLN A 276 0.49 -27.57 11.90
CA GLN A 276 1.35 -28.60 12.48
C GLN A 276 2.82 -28.17 12.50
N GLY A 277 3.48 -28.35 13.65
CA GLY A 277 4.91 -28.03 13.83
C GLY A 277 5.23 -26.55 14.02
N LEU A 278 4.34 -25.62 13.66
CA LEU A 278 4.62 -24.19 13.71
C LEU A 278 4.82 -23.67 15.14
N ALA A 279 3.97 -24.04 16.09
CA ALA A 279 4.08 -23.56 17.47
C ALA A 279 5.37 -24.03 18.16
N GLU A 280 5.78 -25.28 17.93
CA GLU A 280 7.04 -25.83 18.44
C GLU A 280 8.23 -25.12 17.80
N ALA A 281 8.25 -24.98 16.47
CA ALA A 281 9.33 -24.30 15.77
C ALA A 281 9.45 -22.83 16.16
N ALA A 282 8.33 -22.12 16.36
CA ALA A 282 8.32 -20.74 16.83
C ALA A 282 8.95 -20.62 18.23
N ARG A 283 8.60 -21.52 19.16
CA ARG A 283 9.20 -21.55 20.50
C ARG A 283 10.69 -21.87 20.45
N GLN A 284 11.08 -22.93 19.73
CA GLN A 284 12.48 -23.32 19.57
C GLN A 284 13.31 -22.17 19.00
N ALA A 285 12.82 -21.51 17.94
CA ALA A 285 13.50 -20.37 17.34
C ALA A 285 13.59 -19.17 18.29
N CYS A 286 12.57 -18.92 19.13
CA CYS A 286 12.63 -17.84 20.13
C CYS A 286 13.58 -18.16 21.30
N GLU A 287 13.67 -19.42 21.70
CA GLU A 287 14.53 -19.90 22.79
C GLU A 287 16.00 -19.93 22.39
N SER A 288 16.30 -20.18 21.11
CA SER A 288 17.68 -20.24 20.58
C SER A 288 18.35 -18.87 20.43
N ALA A 289 17.95 -17.88 21.24
CA ALA A 289 18.34 -16.48 21.12
C ALA A 289 19.83 -16.31 20.74
N PRO A 290 20.14 -15.50 19.71
CA PRO A 290 21.48 -15.45 19.14
C PRO A 290 22.52 -15.04 20.19
N LEU A 291 23.56 -15.87 20.34
CA LEU A 291 24.72 -15.59 21.16
C LEU A 291 25.50 -14.42 20.54
N GLY A 292 25.31 -13.20 21.04
CA GLY A 292 25.95 -11.98 20.56
C GLY A 292 24.96 -10.86 20.20
N GLY A 293 25.48 -9.77 19.61
CA GLY A 293 24.66 -8.66 19.15
C GLY A 293 24.01 -8.90 17.78
N LEU A 294 22.89 -8.23 17.52
CA LEU A 294 22.25 -8.21 16.20
C LEU A 294 22.88 -7.12 15.33
N ARG A 295 22.99 -7.36 14.02
CA ARG A 295 23.45 -6.33 13.08
C ARG A 295 22.43 -5.20 12.91
N HIS A 296 21.16 -5.56 12.97
CA HIS A 296 20.02 -4.69 12.74
C HIS A 296 19.22 -4.48 14.03
N ARG A 297 18.75 -3.25 14.26
CA ARG A 297 17.85 -2.85 15.35
C ARG A 297 16.42 -3.37 15.18
N ALA A 298 16.01 -3.55 13.93
CA ALA A 298 14.72 -4.08 13.54
C ALA A 298 14.91 -4.91 12.26
N THR A 299 14.29 -6.08 12.21
CA THR A 299 14.44 -7.03 11.10
C THR A 299 13.14 -7.31 10.35
N THR A 300 12.00 -7.12 11.01
CA THR A 300 10.67 -7.48 10.49
C THR A 300 9.69 -6.33 10.53
N ALA A 301 8.78 -6.28 9.56
CA ALA A 301 7.73 -5.28 9.54
C ALA A 301 6.45 -5.80 8.89
N ILE A 302 5.29 -5.24 9.25
CA ILE A 302 4.08 -5.33 8.41
C ILE A 302 3.96 -3.99 7.70
N LEU A 303 4.20 -4.02 6.39
CA LEU A 303 4.23 -2.83 5.55
C LEU A 303 2.85 -2.56 4.93
N PRO A 304 2.59 -1.32 4.49
CA PRO A 304 1.46 -1.01 3.64
C PRO A 304 1.47 -1.87 2.37
N PRO A 305 0.32 -2.05 1.69
CA PRO A 305 0.25 -2.74 0.42
C PRO A 305 1.24 -2.18 -0.60
N GLN A 306 1.98 -3.07 -1.26
CA GLN A 306 2.98 -2.70 -2.26
C GLN A 306 2.66 -3.34 -3.61
N ILE A 307 2.95 -2.62 -4.69
CA ILE A 307 2.75 -3.11 -6.07
C ILE A 307 3.52 -4.42 -6.34
N VAL A 308 4.62 -4.68 -5.63
CA VAL A 308 5.41 -5.93 -5.76
C VAL A 308 4.65 -7.17 -5.27
N GLU A 309 3.59 -7.03 -4.46
CA GLU A 309 2.76 -8.15 -3.99
C GLU A 309 2.01 -8.83 -5.14
N SER A 310 1.65 -8.08 -6.19
CA SER A 310 1.06 -8.63 -7.42
C SER A 310 2.00 -9.62 -8.13
N LEU A 311 3.32 -9.46 -8.00
CA LEU A 311 4.31 -10.43 -8.53
C LEU A 311 4.18 -11.79 -7.81
N LEU A 312 3.87 -11.76 -6.52
CA LEU A 312 3.64 -12.94 -5.69
C LEU A 312 2.25 -13.55 -5.89
N GLY A 313 1.38 -12.89 -6.69
CA GLY A 313 -0.02 -13.29 -6.85
C GLY A 313 -0.86 -13.03 -5.59
N VAL A 314 -0.36 -12.21 -4.66
CA VAL A 314 -1.06 -11.93 -3.41
C VAL A 314 -2.05 -10.79 -3.64
N ARG A 315 -3.34 -11.07 -3.46
CA ARG A 315 -4.42 -10.08 -3.55
C ARG A 315 -4.74 -9.41 -2.22
N ILE A 316 -4.42 -10.07 -1.11
CA ILE A 316 -4.69 -9.59 0.24
C ILE A 316 -3.36 -9.33 0.93
N SER A 317 -3.03 -8.05 1.08
CA SER A 317 -1.74 -7.60 1.57
C SER A 317 -1.54 -7.84 3.07
N GLY A 318 -0.32 -8.15 3.46
CA GLY A 318 0.12 -8.22 4.85
C GLY A 318 -0.71 -9.20 5.67
N ILE A 319 -1.30 -8.66 6.73
CA ILE A 319 -2.18 -9.41 7.64
C ILE A 319 -3.67 -9.09 7.45
N ALA A 320 -4.04 -8.26 6.48
CA ALA A 320 -5.43 -7.81 6.33
C ALA A 320 -6.38 -8.99 6.03
N PRO A 321 -7.67 -8.92 6.41
CA PRO A 321 -8.65 -9.91 5.99
C PRO A 321 -8.99 -9.77 4.51
N GLY A 322 -9.49 -10.86 3.91
CA GLY A 322 -10.08 -10.81 2.58
C GLY A 322 -11.28 -9.87 2.51
N PHE A 323 -11.36 -9.07 1.46
CA PHE A 323 -12.45 -8.11 1.27
C PHE A 323 -13.70 -8.77 0.67
N SER A 324 -13.52 -9.63 -0.33
CA SER A 324 -14.61 -10.25 -1.08
C SER A 324 -14.27 -11.69 -1.46
N PRO A 325 -15.25 -12.62 -1.41
CA PRO A 325 -15.09 -13.95 -1.97
C PRO A 325 -15.16 -13.97 -3.50
N LEU A 326 -15.50 -12.83 -4.13
CA LEU A 326 -15.63 -12.69 -5.58
C LEU A 326 -14.55 -11.79 -6.17
N THR A 327 -14.13 -12.11 -7.38
CA THR A 327 -13.30 -11.24 -8.24
C THR A 327 -14.14 -10.16 -8.91
N SER A 328 -13.49 -9.20 -9.56
CA SER A 328 -14.13 -8.14 -10.36
C SER A 328 -15.00 -8.70 -11.49
N GLU A 329 -14.67 -9.88 -12.00
CA GLU A 329 -15.40 -10.57 -13.05
C GLU A 329 -16.58 -11.39 -12.51
N GLY A 330 -16.82 -11.39 -11.20
CA GLY A 330 -17.88 -12.15 -10.54
C GLY A 330 -17.56 -13.64 -10.33
N ALA A 331 -16.32 -14.08 -10.56
CA ALA A 331 -15.87 -15.44 -10.25
C ALA A 331 -15.45 -15.57 -8.78
N LEU A 332 -15.41 -16.79 -8.23
CA LEU A 332 -14.84 -17.01 -6.89
C LEU A 332 -13.34 -16.67 -6.87
N SER A 333 -12.92 -15.92 -5.87
CA SER A 333 -11.49 -15.65 -5.62
C SER A 333 -10.76 -16.94 -5.24
N GLU A 334 -9.44 -16.98 -5.48
CA GLU A 334 -8.60 -18.14 -5.11
C GLU A 334 -8.72 -18.46 -3.62
N SER A 335 -8.70 -17.45 -2.76
CA SER A 335 -8.95 -17.59 -1.32
C SER A 335 -10.32 -18.20 -1.00
N ALA A 336 -11.38 -17.78 -1.68
CA ALA A 336 -12.72 -18.35 -1.49
C ALA A 336 -12.80 -19.82 -1.96
N GLN A 337 -12.16 -20.14 -3.08
CA GLN A 337 -12.04 -21.52 -3.54
C GLN A 337 -11.26 -22.37 -2.53
N ASP A 338 -10.16 -21.83 -2.01
CA ASP A 338 -9.33 -22.50 -1.03
C ASP A 338 -10.06 -22.77 0.29
N TRP A 339 -10.89 -21.82 0.73
CA TRP A 339 -11.79 -21.96 1.88
C TRP A 339 -12.80 -23.10 1.69
N LEU A 340 -13.51 -23.12 0.55
CA LEU A 340 -14.49 -24.18 0.26
C LEU A 340 -13.83 -25.55 0.24
N LEU A 341 -12.70 -25.65 -0.47
CA LEU A 341 -11.94 -26.89 -0.58
C LEU A 341 -11.39 -27.36 0.78
N ALA A 342 -10.90 -26.44 1.63
CA ALA A 342 -10.43 -26.78 2.98
C ALA A 342 -11.55 -27.33 3.87
N ARG A 343 -12.80 -26.92 3.63
CA ARG A 343 -13.98 -27.42 4.34
C ARG A 343 -14.64 -28.63 3.68
N GLY A 344 -14.11 -29.11 2.56
CA GLY A 344 -14.70 -30.20 1.78
C GLY A 344 -16.06 -29.84 1.17
N LEU A 345 -16.33 -28.55 0.97
CA LEU A 345 -17.56 -28.06 0.36
C LEU A 345 -17.35 -27.92 -1.15
N ARG A 346 -18.31 -28.43 -1.94
CA ARG A 346 -18.37 -28.13 -3.38
C ARG A 346 -19.11 -26.82 -3.61
N ALA A 347 -18.98 -26.27 -4.82
CA ALA A 347 -19.67 -25.03 -5.18
C ALA A 347 -21.20 -25.16 -5.06
N GLU A 348 -21.76 -26.33 -5.37
CA GLU A 348 -23.19 -26.60 -5.24
C GLU A 348 -23.64 -26.60 -3.77
N ASP A 349 -22.81 -27.13 -2.87
CA ASP A 349 -23.10 -27.18 -1.44
C ASP A 349 -23.09 -25.77 -0.84
N ALA A 350 -22.14 -24.93 -1.28
CA ALA A 350 -22.06 -23.51 -0.94
C ALA A 350 -23.29 -22.73 -1.44
N ILE A 351 -23.69 -22.91 -2.69
CA ILE A 351 -24.88 -22.26 -3.25
C ILE A 351 -26.14 -22.68 -2.49
N ALA A 352 -26.29 -23.98 -2.21
CA ALA A 352 -27.42 -24.49 -1.46
C ALA A 352 -27.51 -23.88 -0.05
N ALA A 353 -26.37 -23.72 0.63
CA ALA A 353 -26.28 -23.05 1.93
C ALA A 353 -26.67 -21.57 1.83
N LEU A 354 -26.17 -20.83 0.84
CA LEU A 354 -26.53 -19.43 0.61
C LEU A 354 -28.03 -19.25 0.34
N ILE A 355 -28.65 -20.14 -0.45
CA ILE A 355 -30.11 -20.11 -0.72
C ILE A 355 -30.92 -20.32 0.57
N ARG A 356 -30.41 -21.10 1.52
CA ARG A 356 -31.02 -21.28 2.85
C ARG A 356 -30.77 -20.10 3.80
N GLY A 357 -30.01 -19.08 3.38
CA GLY A 357 -29.63 -17.95 4.22
C GLY A 357 -28.46 -18.25 5.16
N GLU A 358 -27.72 -19.34 4.94
CA GLU A 358 -26.53 -19.66 5.72
C GLU A 358 -25.32 -18.86 5.22
N SER A 359 -24.43 -18.45 6.14
CA SER A 359 -23.16 -17.81 5.78
C SER A 359 -22.10 -18.88 5.47
N VAL A 360 -21.64 -18.89 4.22
CA VAL A 360 -20.62 -19.85 3.77
C VAL A 360 -19.20 -19.29 3.92
N PHE A 361 -19.03 -18.01 3.62
CA PHE A 361 -17.74 -17.34 3.66
C PHE A 361 -17.65 -16.48 4.92
N PRO A 362 -16.58 -16.60 5.72
CA PRO A 362 -16.41 -15.80 6.92
C PRO A 362 -16.18 -14.34 6.53
N SER A 363 -17.02 -13.44 7.00
CA SER A 363 -16.74 -12.01 6.94
C SER A 363 -15.92 -11.59 8.15
N ALA A 364 -14.78 -10.94 7.93
CA ALA A 364 -14.01 -10.32 9.01
C ALA A 364 -14.45 -8.86 9.14
N ASP A 365 -15.02 -8.52 10.30
CA ASP A 365 -15.39 -7.15 10.64
C ASP A 365 -14.16 -6.35 11.13
N THR A 366 -14.38 -5.07 11.43
CA THR A 366 -13.33 -4.20 11.95
C THR A 366 -12.80 -4.69 13.30
N ALA A 367 -13.64 -5.29 14.15
CA ALA A 367 -13.22 -5.87 15.42
C ALA A 367 -12.24 -7.04 15.22
N ALA A 368 -12.50 -7.94 14.27
CA ALA A 368 -11.61 -9.04 13.92
C ALA A 368 -10.27 -8.54 13.36
N ARG A 369 -10.30 -7.48 12.54
CA ARG A 369 -9.08 -6.83 12.02
C ARG A 369 -8.22 -6.26 13.16
N ILE A 370 -8.85 -5.56 14.10
CA ILE A 370 -8.18 -5.01 15.28
C ILE A 370 -7.62 -6.13 16.17
N ALA A 371 -8.41 -7.17 16.44
CA ALA A 371 -7.99 -8.30 17.26
C ALA A 371 -6.81 -9.05 16.63
N MET A 372 -6.75 -9.18 15.31
CA MET A 372 -5.60 -9.74 14.60
C MET A 372 -4.38 -8.83 14.69
N HIS A 373 -4.56 -7.51 14.50
CA HIS A 373 -3.49 -6.53 14.65
C HIS A 373 -2.87 -6.61 16.06
N ASP A 374 -3.70 -6.52 17.10
CA ASP A 374 -3.27 -6.59 18.51
C ASP A 374 -2.61 -7.92 18.86
N ALA A 375 -3.04 -9.02 18.24
CA ALA A 375 -2.44 -10.32 18.44
C ALA A 375 -1.00 -10.38 17.93
N VAL A 376 -0.74 -9.78 16.76
CA VAL A 376 0.54 -9.87 16.05
C VAL A 376 1.53 -8.78 16.48
N ALA A 377 1.05 -7.59 16.83
CA ALA A 377 1.86 -6.42 17.16
C ALA A 377 3.01 -6.67 18.17
N PRO A 378 2.84 -7.48 19.24
CA PRO A 378 3.93 -7.77 20.18
C PRO A 378 5.11 -8.55 19.57
N PHE A 379 4.89 -9.25 18.46
CA PHE A 379 5.85 -10.18 17.86
C PHE A 379 6.54 -9.62 16.61
N ILE A 380 6.28 -8.38 16.21
CA ILE A 380 6.89 -7.71 15.04
C ILE A 380 7.57 -6.40 15.46
N HIS A 381 8.64 -5.98 14.77
CA HIS A 381 9.37 -4.77 15.15
C HIS A 381 8.65 -3.48 14.70
N MET A 382 8.05 -3.50 13.52
CA MET A 382 7.43 -2.34 12.90
C MET A 382 6.09 -2.76 12.30
N MET A 383 5.06 -1.95 12.49
CA MET A 383 3.73 -2.23 12.00
C MET A 383 2.99 -0.92 11.81
N GLU A 384 2.08 -0.89 10.84
CA GLU A 384 1.17 0.24 10.69
C GLU A 384 0.41 0.52 11.99
N ALA A 385 -0.07 1.77 12.09
CA ALA A 385 -0.93 2.19 13.18
C ALA A 385 -2.09 1.19 13.31
N ARG A 386 -2.41 0.83 14.56
CA ARG A 386 -3.57 0.01 14.89
C ARG A 386 -4.77 0.56 14.12
N PRO A 387 -5.46 -0.27 13.31
CA PRO A 387 -6.66 0.16 12.62
C PRO A 387 -7.55 0.86 13.64
N ALA A 388 -7.92 2.10 13.37
CA ALA A 388 -8.89 2.76 14.21
C ALA A 388 -10.12 1.84 14.20
N ALA A 389 -10.62 1.50 15.39
CA ALA A 389 -12.03 1.19 15.45
C ALA A 389 -12.69 2.39 14.78
N GLU A 390 -13.49 2.15 13.72
CA GLU A 390 -14.52 3.14 13.42
C GLU A 390 -15.13 3.46 14.78
N PRO A 391 -15.12 4.74 15.22
CA PRO A 391 -15.60 5.09 16.54
C PRO A 391 -16.94 4.40 16.66
N ASP A 392 -17.04 3.56 17.70
CA ASP A 392 -18.11 2.60 17.87
C ASP A 392 -19.41 3.25 17.38
N LYS A 393 -19.91 2.73 16.25
CA LYS A 393 -21.16 3.22 15.69
C LYS A 393 -22.32 2.92 16.65
N ASP A 394 -22.07 2.34 17.83
CA ASP A 394 -23.04 2.19 18.90
C ASP A 394 -22.68 2.97 20.20
N ALA A 395 -21.42 3.35 20.46
CA ALA A 395 -21.05 4.18 21.64
C ALA A 395 -20.82 5.67 21.32
N SER A 396 -20.70 6.05 20.06
CA SER A 396 -20.68 7.46 19.61
C SER A 396 -21.83 7.84 18.69
N THR A 397 -22.69 6.87 18.41
CA THR A 397 -23.97 7.07 17.73
C THR A 397 -25.04 7.01 18.81
N THR A 398 -25.34 8.18 19.38
CA THR A 398 -26.77 8.47 19.48
C THR A 398 -27.31 8.17 18.09
N PRO A 399 -28.26 7.22 17.92
CA PRO A 399 -28.72 6.85 16.61
C PRO A 399 -29.01 8.16 15.87
N VAL A 400 -28.29 8.36 14.77
CA VAL A 400 -28.93 9.00 13.63
C VAL A 400 -29.99 7.98 13.21
N LEU A 401 -31.04 7.88 14.05
CA LEU A 401 -32.39 7.86 13.55
C LEU A 401 -32.31 8.82 12.37
N SER A 402 -32.78 8.39 11.21
CA SER A 402 -33.38 9.31 10.29
C SER A 402 -34.30 10.23 11.10
N VAL A 403 -33.75 11.29 11.68
CA VAL A 403 -34.50 12.44 12.14
C VAL A 403 -34.96 12.94 10.80
N GLN A 404 -36.19 12.56 10.45
CA GLN A 404 -36.92 13.19 9.37
C GLN A 404 -36.63 14.67 9.52
N ALA A 405 -36.14 15.31 8.46
CA ALA A 405 -35.79 16.73 8.48
C ALA A 405 -36.85 17.47 9.29
N GLU A 406 -36.44 18.02 10.44
CA GLU A 406 -37.39 18.67 11.33
C GLU A 406 -37.71 20.00 10.67
N ASP A 407 -38.88 20.08 10.03
CA ASP A 407 -39.29 21.31 9.35
C ASP A 407 -39.36 22.45 10.36
N LEU A 408 -38.56 23.50 10.14
CA LEU A 408 -38.65 24.69 10.96
C LEU A 408 -40.04 25.34 10.80
N PRO A 409 -40.61 25.91 11.87
CA PRO A 409 -41.93 26.53 11.82
C PRO A 409 -41.99 27.66 10.78
N ALA A 410 -43.17 27.88 10.19
CA ALA A 410 -43.38 28.96 9.21
C ALA A 410 -43.11 30.37 9.78
N ARG A 411 -43.24 30.54 11.10
CA ARG A 411 -42.85 31.74 11.84
C ARG A 411 -41.82 31.36 12.89
N ARG A 412 -40.60 31.87 12.73
CA ARG A 412 -39.42 31.51 13.55
C ARG A 412 -39.10 32.62 14.54
N ARG A 413 -38.61 32.23 15.72
CA ARG A 413 -37.90 33.14 16.63
C ARG A 413 -36.44 33.18 16.23
N GLY A 414 -35.70 34.15 16.75
CA GLY A 414 -34.29 34.34 16.46
C GLY A 414 -33.90 35.79 16.66
N TYR A 415 -32.63 36.08 16.49
CA TYR A 415 -32.08 37.43 16.66
C TYR A 415 -31.28 37.84 15.42
N THR A 416 -31.03 39.14 15.32
CA THR A 416 -30.11 39.70 14.33
C THR A 416 -28.95 40.36 15.08
N GLN A 417 -27.75 39.85 14.85
CA GLN A 417 -26.52 40.42 15.36
C GLN A 417 -25.82 41.20 14.25
N ARG A 418 -25.52 42.47 14.53
CA ARG A 418 -24.69 43.31 13.66
C ARG A 418 -23.33 43.48 14.33
N ALA A 419 -22.28 43.03 13.66
CA ALA A 419 -20.91 43.23 14.09
C ALA A 419 -20.04 43.78 12.97
N THR A 420 -18.89 44.32 13.33
CA THR A 420 -17.83 44.68 12.38
C THR A 420 -16.61 43.81 12.67
N VAL A 421 -16.14 43.03 11.69
CA VAL A 421 -14.93 42.18 11.82
C VAL A 421 -13.86 42.73 10.90
N GLY A 422 -12.76 43.25 11.46
CA GLY A 422 -11.67 43.79 10.65
C GLY A 422 -12.14 44.85 9.64
N GLY A 423 -13.04 45.75 10.06
CA GLY A 423 -13.63 46.80 9.22
C GLY A 423 -14.80 46.37 8.34
N HIS A 424 -15.13 45.08 8.27
CA HIS A 424 -16.23 44.56 7.42
C HIS A 424 -17.49 44.35 8.24
N THR A 425 -18.62 44.90 7.78
CA THR A 425 -19.90 44.78 8.47
C THR A 425 -20.56 43.44 8.18
N VAL A 426 -20.79 42.66 9.23
CA VAL A 426 -21.45 41.35 9.21
C VAL A 426 -22.82 41.46 9.87
N PHE A 427 -23.85 40.97 9.19
CA PHE A 427 -25.18 40.74 9.78
C PHE A 427 -25.43 39.25 9.85
N LEU A 428 -25.50 38.71 11.07
CA LEU A 428 -25.89 37.34 11.34
C LEU A 428 -27.35 37.34 11.79
N ARG A 429 -28.19 36.52 11.16
CA ARG A 429 -29.55 36.27 11.64
C ARG A 429 -29.74 34.81 11.94
N THR A 430 -30.39 34.51 13.05
CA THR A 430 -30.71 33.14 13.45
C THR A 430 -32.19 32.83 13.24
N GLY A 431 -32.50 31.57 12.97
CA GLY A 431 -33.85 31.02 13.02
C GLY A 431 -33.87 29.84 13.97
N GLU A 432 -34.78 29.88 14.94
CA GLU A 432 -34.90 28.91 16.03
C GLU A 432 -36.14 28.03 15.86
N TYR A 433 -36.03 26.81 16.36
CA TYR A 433 -37.15 25.92 16.62
C TYR A 433 -38.03 26.47 17.76
N ALA A 434 -39.23 25.90 17.92
CA ALA A 434 -40.16 26.32 18.97
C ALA A 434 -39.63 26.11 20.39
N ASP A 435 -38.67 25.20 20.55
CA ASP A 435 -37.99 24.87 21.81
C ASP A 435 -36.75 25.75 22.10
N GLY A 436 -36.42 26.69 21.21
CA GLY A 436 -35.26 27.58 21.34
C GLY A 436 -33.94 27.01 20.81
N ARG A 437 -33.93 25.80 20.23
CA ARG A 437 -32.75 25.29 19.51
C ARG A 437 -32.51 26.08 18.23
N LEU A 438 -31.24 26.32 17.88
CA LEU A 438 -30.85 26.92 16.60
C LEU A 438 -31.13 25.95 15.45
N GLY A 439 -31.88 26.38 14.43
CA GLY A 439 -32.20 25.57 13.25
C GLY A 439 -31.69 26.12 11.93
N GLU A 440 -31.45 27.43 11.82
CA GLU A 440 -30.84 28.03 10.63
C GLU A 440 -30.09 29.32 10.96
N ILE A 441 -29.20 29.70 10.05
CA ILE A 441 -28.51 30.98 10.06
C ILE A 441 -28.50 31.60 8.67
N SER A 442 -28.46 32.93 8.62
CA SER A 442 -28.15 33.68 7.40
C SER A 442 -27.09 34.73 7.71
N ILE A 443 -26.17 34.94 6.76
CA ILE A 443 -25.04 35.84 6.92
C ILE A 443 -25.04 36.83 5.76
N SER A 444 -25.13 38.11 6.04
CA SER A 444 -25.10 39.17 5.03
C SER A 444 -23.88 40.07 5.20
N LEU A 445 -23.18 40.28 4.07
CA LEU A 445 -21.99 41.12 3.96
C LEU A 445 -22.23 42.23 2.93
N PRO A 446 -22.76 43.40 3.31
CA PRO A 446 -23.26 44.40 2.35
C PRO A 446 -22.18 45.07 1.49
N LYS A 447 -20.95 45.21 2.03
CA LYS A 447 -19.84 45.93 1.39
C LYS A 447 -18.78 45.00 0.76
N ASP A 448 -19.06 43.70 0.69
CA ASP A 448 -18.14 42.69 0.17
C ASP A 448 -18.41 42.33 -1.29
N SER A 449 -17.41 41.71 -1.93
CA SER A 449 -17.49 41.25 -3.32
C SER A 449 -18.64 40.25 -3.54
N PRO A 450 -19.22 40.19 -4.76
CA PRO A 450 -20.26 39.20 -5.09
C PRO A 450 -19.84 37.76 -4.82
N THR A 451 -18.57 37.42 -5.07
CA THR A 451 -18.01 36.09 -4.81
C THR A 451 -17.97 35.77 -3.31
N ALA A 452 -17.49 36.70 -2.48
CA ALA A 452 -17.44 36.52 -1.03
C ALA A 452 -18.86 36.39 -0.44
N ARG A 453 -19.81 37.17 -0.95
CA ARG A 453 -21.24 37.05 -0.58
C ARG A 453 -21.82 35.69 -0.97
N GLY A 454 -21.56 35.22 -2.19
CA GLY A 454 -22.04 33.92 -2.66
C GLY A 454 -21.50 32.75 -1.83
N LEU A 455 -20.19 32.76 -1.51
CA LEU A 455 -19.57 31.74 -0.67
C LEU A 455 -20.09 31.77 0.77
N THR A 456 -20.30 32.97 1.31
CA THR A 456 -20.84 33.15 2.66
C THR A 456 -22.29 32.69 2.76
N GLU A 457 -23.11 32.93 1.72
CA GLU A 457 -24.47 32.41 1.63
C GLU A 457 -24.48 30.87 1.52
N CYS A 458 -23.62 30.29 0.69
CA CYS A 458 -23.48 28.83 0.59
C CYS A 458 -23.06 28.20 1.93
N LEU A 459 -22.17 28.86 2.67
CA LEU A 459 -21.76 28.44 4.00
C LEU A 459 -22.91 28.50 5.00
N ALA A 460 -23.66 29.60 5.03
CA ALA A 460 -24.83 29.75 5.90
C ALA A 460 -25.90 28.68 5.60
N GLN A 461 -26.11 28.39 4.32
CA GLN A 461 -27.03 27.34 3.86
C GLN A 461 -26.55 25.95 4.28
N ALA A 462 -25.25 25.64 4.13
CA ALA A 462 -24.68 24.36 4.54
C ALA A 462 -24.81 24.11 6.05
N ILE A 463 -24.53 25.13 6.87
CA ILE A 463 -24.71 25.07 8.32
C ILE A 463 -26.19 24.86 8.67
N SER A 464 -27.09 25.59 8.02
CA SER A 464 -28.54 25.46 8.26
C SER A 464 -29.08 24.07 7.91
N ILE A 465 -28.68 23.52 6.76
CA ILE A 465 -29.04 22.16 6.36
C ILE A 465 -28.52 21.15 7.38
N GLY A 466 -27.27 21.28 7.81
CA GLY A 466 -26.70 20.37 8.81
C GLY A 466 -27.44 20.42 10.14
N LEU A 467 -27.75 21.61 10.65
CA LEU A 467 -28.54 21.77 11.88
C LEU A 467 -29.93 21.12 11.76
N GLN A 468 -30.57 21.25 10.60
CA GLN A 468 -31.88 20.64 10.31
C GLN A 468 -31.85 19.11 10.22
N HIS A 469 -30.69 18.54 9.85
CA HIS A 469 -30.46 17.10 9.79
C HIS A 469 -29.81 16.54 11.06
N GLY A 470 -29.83 17.31 12.17
CA GLY A 470 -29.39 16.85 13.48
C GLY A 470 -27.89 16.99 13.75
N VAL A 471 -27.13 17.68 12.89
CA VAL A 471 -25.74 18.05 13.21
C VAL A 471 -25.74 19.05 14.34
N ARG A 472 -24.95 18.78 15.39
CA ARG A 472 -24.83 19.67 16.54
C ARG A 472 -23.96 20.88 16.22
N LEU A 473 -24.29 22.03 16.83
CA LEU A 473 -23.54 23.29 16.64
C LEU A 473 -22.05 23.18 17.02
N ASP A 474 -21.72 22.42 18.06
CA ASP A 474 -20.34 22.21 18.52
C ASP A 474 -19.43 21.60 17.45
N ARG A 475 -19.97 20.78 16.54
CA ARG A 475 -19.21 20.24 15.39
C ARG A 475 -18.85 21.29 14.36
N PHE A 476 -19.73 22.26 14.11
CA PHE A 476 -19.40 23.39 13.25
C PHE A 476 -18.36 24.30 13.89
N VAL A 477 -18.43 24.49 15.21
CA VAL A 477 -17.41 25.24 15.97
C VAL A 477 -16.06 24.55 15.87
N GLU A 478 -16.00 23.23 16.10
CA GLU A 478 -14.76 22.44 15.99
C GLU A 478 -14.13 22.54 14.58
N ALA A 479 -14.96 22.56 13.53
CA ALA A 479 -14.49 22.59 12.14
C ALA A 479 -14.09 23.99 11.62
N LEU A 480 -14.75 25.04 12.10
CA LEU A 480 -14.65 26.40 11.50
C LEU A 480 -14.04 27.44 12.45
N ALA A 481 -13.90 27.15 13.75
CA ALA A 481 -13.21 28.07 14.64
C ALA A 481 -11.73 28.18 14.25
N LEU A 482 -11.19 29.39 14.36
CA LEU A 482 -9.80 29.74 14.06
C LEU A 482 -9.38 29.48 12.60
N THR A 483 -10.31 29.32 11.66
CA THR A 483 -9.96 29.36 10.24
C THR A 483 -9.41 30.74 9.90
N ASP A 484 -8.29 30.77 9.17
CA ASP A 484 -7.53 31.98 8.91
C ASP A 484 -7.64 32.40 7.43
N PHE A 485 -8.50 33.39 7.18
CA PHE A 485 -8.57 34.11 5.90
C PHE A 485 -9.35 35.42 6.04
N GLY A 486 -8.95 36.44 5.28
CA GLY A 486 -9.56 37.76 5.34
C GLY A 486 -11.02 37.77 4.85
N PRO A 487 -11.92 38.56 5.47
CA PRO A 487 -11.68 39.58 6.51
C PRO A 487 -11.42 39.04 7.93
N ALA A 488 -10.40 39.60 8.61
CA ALA A 488 -9.96 39.22 9.95
C ALA A 488 -9.57 40.47 10.78
N GLY A 489 -9.72 40.42 12.11
CA GLY A 489 -9.31 41.51 12.99
C GLY A 489 -10.16 41.66 14.26
N THR A 490 -10.12 42.85 14.84
CA THR A 490 -10.96 43.22 15.99
C THR A 490 -12.43 43.14 15.60
N VAL A 491 -13.24 42.63 16.54
CA VAL A 491 -14.69 42.56 16.41
C VAL A 491 -15.31 43.70 17.22
N GLU A 492 -16.18 44.47 16.58
CA GLU A 492 -16.94 45.55 17.23
C GLU A 492 -18.44 45.25 17.15
N GLY A 493 -19.18 45.62 18.20
CA GLY A 493 -20.63 45.42 18.26
C GLY A 493 -21.08 44.08 18.86
N ASP A 494 -20.15 43.25 19.31
CA ASP A 494 -20.40 41.97 19.97
C ASP A 494 -19.48 41.80 21.19
N PRO A 495 -20.00 41.74 22.42
CA PRO A 495 -19.18 41.59 23.62
C PRO A 495 -18.69 40.15 23.86
N SER A 496 -19.19 39.17 23.10
CA SER A 496 -18.83 37.75 23.29
C SER A 496 -17.55 37.35 22.57
N VAL A 497 -17.14 38.12 21.56
CA VAL A 497 -15.99 37.84 20.71
C VAL A 497 -15.21 39.13 20.50
N ASP A 498 -13.99 39.22 21.06
CA ASP A 498 -13.16 40.43 20.95
C ASP A 498 -12.41 40.53 19.60
N ARG A 499 -11.99 39.38 19.06
CA ARG A 499 -11.21 39.28 17.81
C ARG A 499 -11.58 38.01 17.04
N ALA A 500 -11.43 38.05 15.71
CA ALA A 500 -11.65 36.91 14.82
C ALA A 500 -10.61 36.81 13.71
N THR A 501 -10.29 35.56 13.32
CA THR A 501 -9.33 35.24 12.24
C THR A 501 -10.01 35.10 10.88
N SER A 502 -11.34 35.05 10.84
CA SER A 502 -12.17 35.12 9.63
C SER A 502 -13.64 35.39 10.00
N ILE A 503 -14.48 35.66 9.00
CA ILE A 503 -15.94 35.78 9.19
C ILE A 503 -16.58 34.46 9.68
N PRO A 504 -16.27 33.27 9.12
CA PRO A 504 -16.80 32.01 9.61
C PRO A 504 -16.40 31.72 11.06
N ASP A 505 -15.14 32.00 11.40
CA ASP A 505 -14.62 31.90 12.76
C ASP A 505 -15.42 32.77 13.75
N TYR A 506 -15.67 34.04 13.38
CA TYR A 506 -16.55 34.92 14.16
C TYR A 506 -17.95 34.32 14.35
N VAL A 507 -18.59 33.89 13.26
CA VAL A 507 -19.97 33.39 13.28
C VAL A 507 -20.11 32.17 14.17
N VAL A 508 -19.27 31.15 14.03
CA VAL A 508 -19.41 29.93 14.84
C VAL A 508 -19.11 30.18 16.32
N ARG A 509 -18.15 31.05 16.65
CA ARG A 509 -17.84 31.39 18.05
C ARG A 509 -18.93 32.25 18.70
N HIS A 510 -19.51 33.20 17.97
CA HIS A 510 -20.68 33.94 18.45
C HIS A 510 -21.87 33.01 18.71
N LEU A 511 -22.16 32.08 17.79
CA LEU A 511 -23.22 31.08 17.97
C LEU A 511 -22.92 30.15 19.16
N ALA A 512 -21.67 29.73 19.35
CA ALA A 512 -21.26 28.91 20.49
C ALA A 512 -21.52 29.63 21.82
N ALA A 513 -21.15 30.90 21.90
CA ALA A 513 -21.40 31.75 23.07
C ALA A 513 -22.91 31.89 23.36
N SER A 514 -23.71 32.05 22.31
CA SER A 514 -25.15 32.32 22.40
C SER A 514 -25.99 31.07 22.73
N TYR A 515 -25.60 29.89 22.23
CA TYR A 515 -26.42 28.67 22.32
C TYR A 515 -25.82 27.54 23.18
N THR A 516 -24.51 27.56 23.44
CA THR A 516 -23.83 26.43 24.11
C THR A 516 -23.27 26.81 25.49
N HIS A 517 -23.30 28.10 25.86
CA HIS A 517 -22.71 28.65 27.09
C HIS A 517 -21.25 28.22 27.34
N GLN A 518 -20.52 27.83 26.30
CA GLN A 518 -19.12 27.47 26.38
C GLN A 518 -18.24 28.73 26.43
N ALA A 519 -17.14 28.68 27.20
CA ALA A 519 -16.16 29.76 27.23
C ALA A 519 -15.52 29.92 25.83
N VAL A 520 -15.65 31.11 25.26
CA VAL A 520 -15.08 31.43 23.93
C VAL A 520 -13.56 31.39 24.01
N THR A 521 -12.93 30.57 23.18
CA THR A 521 -11.47 30.55 23.07
C THR A 521 -10.98 31.88 22.47
N PRO A 522 -10.08 32.62 23.14
CA PRO A 522 -9.56 33.87 22.61
C PRO A 522 -8.70 33.61 21.39
N ALA A 523 -8.86 34.42 20.33
CA ALA A 523 -8.02 34.35 19.15
C ALA A 523 -6.59 34.83 19.48
N PRO A 524 -5.54 34.22 18.90
CA PRO A 524 -4.16 34.64 19.13
C PRO A 524 -3.90 36.08 18.65
N VAL A 525 -3.09 36.83 19.40
CA VAL A 525 -2.67 38.19 19.02
C VAL A 525 -1.61 38.08 17.92
N VAL A 526 -1.98 38.41 16.69
CA VAL A 526 -1.01 38.58 15.60
C VAL A 526 -0.68 40.07 15.49
N GLU A 527 0.51 40.47 15.93
CA GLU A 527 1.05 41.81 15.69
C GLU A 527 1.43 41.96 14.21
N GLY A 528 0.89 42.98 13.53
CA GLY A 528 1.33 43.41 12.21
C GLY A 528 0.43 43.03 11.04
N ARG A 529 -0.71 43.71 10.90
CA ARG A 529 -1.32 44.00 9.58
C ARG A 529 -2.18 45.26 9.71
N VAL A 530 -1.56 46.41 9.45
CA VAL A 530 -2.28 47.65 9.18
C VAL A 530 -2.94 47.48 7.81
N VAL A 531 -4.26 47.44 7.76
CA VAL A 531 -4.99 47.57 6.49
C VAL A 531 -5.10 49.06 6.22
N GLU A 532 -4.15 49.61 5.46
CA GLU A 532 -4.31 50.94 4.86
C GLU A 532 -5.50 50.89 3.91
N GLY A 533 -6.50 51.75 4.15
CA GLY A 533 -7.56 51.99 3.19
C GLY A 533 -6.96 52.50 1.88
N ARG A 534 -7.25 51.83 0.78
CA ARG A 534 -6.88 52.31 -0.56
C ARG A 534 -8.08 52.24 -1.48
N ASN A 535 -8.30 53.39 -2.11
CA ASN A 535 -9.36 53.70 -3.07
C ASN A 535 -9.29 52.81 -4.31
N GLU A 536 -10.40 52.85 -5.03
CA GLU A 536 -10.71 52.22 -6.31
C GLU A 536 -9.59 52.34 -7.37
N ASP A 537 -9.57 51.33 -8.26
CA ASP A 537 -8.80 51.13 -9.49
C ASP A 537 -7.63 50.13 -9.43
N GLU A 538 -7.65 49.23 -10.44
CA GLU A 538 -6.68 48.18 -10.83
C GLU A 538 -6.94 46.72 -10.37
N ASP A 539 -7.48 45.96 -11.33
CA ASP A 539 -7.26 44.56 -11.70
C ASP A 539 -7.07 43.49 -10.60
N THR A 540 -8.06 42.60 -10.59
CA THR A 540 -8.16 41.37 -9.83
C THR A 540 -6.93 40.47 -9.99
N ILE A 541 -6.19 40.24 -8.90
CA ILE A 541 -5.32 39.07 -8.76
C ILE A 541 -5.94 38.16 -7.69
N ALA A 542 -6.61 37.11 -8.14
CA ALA A 542 -6.98 35.97 -7.29
C ALA A 542 -5.70 35.29 -6.74
N PRO A 543 -5.73 34.68 -5.54
CA PRO A 543 -4.56 34.00 -5.01
C PRO A 543 -4.28 32.75 -5.86
N LEU A 544 -3.23 32.83 -6.68
CA LEU A 544 -2.76 31.71 -7.50
C LEU A 544 -1.99 30.71 -6.63
N LEU A 545 -2.32 29.42 -6.82
CA LEU A 545 -1.54 28.27 -6.37
C LEU A 545 -0.08 28.38 -6.86
N PRO A 546 0.91 27.87 -6.10
CA PRO A 546 2.31 27.99 -6.46
C PRO A 546 2.65 27.01 -7.58
N LEU A 547 2.68 27.49 -8.82
CA LEU A 547 3.33 26.81 -9.93
C LEU A 547 4.63 27.56 -10.23
N ASP A 548 5.77 26.92 -9.95
CA ASP A 548 7.09 27.44 -10.28
C ASP A 548 7.29 27.46 -11.81
N LEU A 549 7.06 28.62 -12.42
CA LEU A 549 7.45 28.89 -13.81
C LEU A 549 8.75 29.72 -13.82
N PRO A 550 9.72 29.38 -14.69
CA PRO A 550 11.01 30.07 -14.73
C PRO A 550 10.84 31.56 -15.10
N HIS A 551 11.46 32.42 -14.30
CA HIS A 551 11.47 33.88 -14.45
C HIS A 551 12.45 34.34 -15.53
N ASP A 552 12.14 34.15 -16.82
CA ASP A 552 12.60 35.09 -17.85
C ASP A 552 11.80 34.93 -19.17
N MET A 553 10.73 35.72 -19.32
CA MET A 553 9.92 35.78 -20.55
C MET A 553 10.42 36.83 -21.55
N SER A 554 11.64 37.36 -21.40
CA SER A 554 12.17 38.39 -22.31
C SER A 554 12.82 37.84 -23.60
N LYS A 555 12.90 36.52 -23.78
CA LYS A 555 13.50 35.88 -24.96
C LYS A 555 12.72 34.69 -25.50
N ILE A 556 11.48 34.91 -25.96
CA ILE A 556 10.89 34.05 -27.01
C ILE A 556 10.42 34.92 -28.16
N SER A 557 11.22 34.83 -29.22
CA SER A 557 11.07 35.43 -30.54
C SER A 557 9.69 35.21 -31.16
N ALA A 558 9.19 36.27 -31.80
CA ALA A 558 8.05 36.24 -32.70
C ALA A 558 8.27 35.26 -33.88
N ARG A 559 7.69 34.06 -33.81
CA ARG A 559 7.28 33.27 -34.98
C ARG A 559 6.45 32.05 -34.57
N SER A 560 5.12 32.19 -34.64
CA SER A 560 4.21 31.24 -35.29
C SER A 560 2.77 31.59 -34.92
N ARG A 561 2.22 32.59 -35.61
CA ARG A 561 0.76 32.66 -35.80
C ARG A 561 0.35 31.40 -36.56
N ARG A 562 -0.54 30.60 -35.97
CA ARG A 562 -1.60 29.85 -36.69
C ARG A 562 -2.63 29.34 -35.67
N ARG A 563 -3.73 30.08 -35.52
CA ARG A 563 -5.05 29.51 -35.21
C ARG A 563 -5.94 29.79 -36.40
N GLY A 564 -6.44 28.74 -37.01
CA GLY A 564 -7.54 28.73 -37.94
C GLY A 564 -8.34 27.47 -37.68
N LEU A 565 -9.19 27.50 -36.66
CA LEU A 565 -10.26 26.53 -36.48
C LEU A 565 -11.56 27.32 -36.37
N ARG A 566 -12.45 27.03 -37.31
CA ARG A 566 -13.73 27.69 -37.55
C ARG A 566 -14.81 26.79 -36.94
N LEU A 567 -15.62 27.36 -36.05
CA LEU A 567 -16.82 26.71 -35.53
C LEU A 567 -17.81 26.46 -36.68
N VAL A 568 -18.29 25.23 -36.80
CA VAL A 568 -19.44 24.88 -37.62
C VAL A 568 -20.60 24.64 -36.66
N ASN A 569 -21.59 25.54 -36.69
CA ASN A 569 -22.90 25.26 -36.11
C ASN A 569 -23.72 24.48 -37.15
N GLY A 570 -24.28 23.36 -36.70
CA GLY A 570 -25.24 22.51 -37.40
C GLY A 570 -25.80 21.50 -36.42
#